data_AF-A0A2M8C2D1-F1
#
_entry.id   AF-A0A2M8C2D1-F1
#
_cell.length_a   1.000
_cell.length_b   1.000
_cell.length_c   1.000
_cell.angle_alpha   90.00
_cell.angle_beta   90.00
_cell.angle_gamma   90.00
#
_symmetry.space_group_name_H-M   'P 1'
#
loop_
_entity.id
_entity.type
_entity.pdbx_description
1 polymer ?
#
loop_
_entity_poly.entity_id
_entity_poly.type
_entity_poly.pdbx_seq_one_letter_code
_entity_poly.pdbx_strand_id
1 'polypeptide(L)'
;MPKQLGTQERNWYVIHTYSGYEDAVARNLHRRAETLGMQDKVFNILVPKEKKVKIKRGKRVNVEEKLFPGYVFVEMIVDDESWYVVRNTPQVTGFVGAGVTPTPVDAKQMEEIMRRVSGG
;
A
#
# COMPACT_ATOMS: atom_id res chain seq x y z
N MET A 1 -26.10 9.02 6.21
CA MET A 1 -24.82 8.99 5.49
C MET A 1 -23.73 8.99 6.54
N PRO A 2 -22.87 7.96 6.66
CA PRO A 2 -21.79 8.04 7.64
C PRO A 2 -20.82 9.10 7.12
N LYS A 3 -20.84 10.26 7.77
CA LYS A 3 -19.88 11.34 7.66
C LYS A 3 -18.52 10.68 7.90
N GLN A 4 -17.70 10.54 6.85
CA GLN A 4 -16.27 10.32 7.06
C GLN A 4 -15.83 11.51 7.92
N LEU A 5 -15.56 11.25 9.19
CA LEU A 5 -14.95 12.26 10.05
C LEU A 5 -13.61 12.55 9.39
N GLY A 6 -13.50 13.75 8.80
CA GLY A 6 -12.27 14.29 8.27
C GLY A 6 -11.29 14.56 9.40
N THR A 7 -10.77 13.50 10.01
CA THR A 7 -9.44 13.59 10.58
C THR A 7 -8.52 13.76 9.38
N GLN A 8 -7.91 14.94 9.23
CA GLN A 8 -6.78 15.19 8.30
C GLN A 8 -5.54 14.40 8.75
N GLU A 9 -5.75 13.22 9.31
CA GLU A 9 -4.74 12.40 9.92
C GLU A 9 -4.25 11.42 8.88
N ARG A 10 -2.95 11.53 8.64
CA ARG A 10 -2.19 10.60 7.83
C ARG A 10 -2.21 9.24 8.51
N ASN A 11 -2.81 8.27 7.83
CA ASN A 11 -2.91 6.91 8.32
C ASN A 11 -2.46 5.92 7.24
N TRP A 12 -2.05 4.73 7.68
CA TRP A 12 -1.78 3.62 6.79
C TRP A 12 -3.08 2.89 6.48
N TYR A 13 -3.31 2.59 5.21
CA TYR A 13 -4.45 1.83 4.72
C TYR A 13 -3.95 0.69 3.86
N VAL A 14 -4.79 -0.35 3.75
CA VAL A 14 -4.47 -1.53 2.95
C VAL A 14 -5.37 -1.59 1.73
N ILE A 15 -4.77 -1.89 0.59
CA ILE A 15 -5.43 -2.04 -0.70
C ILE A 15 -5.33 -3.50 -1.10
N HIS A 16 -6.47 -4.11 -1.44
CA HIS A 16 -6.50 -5.38 -2.14
C HIS A 16 -6.26 -5.16 -3.63
N THR A 17 -5.38 -5.99 -4.19
CA THR A 17 -5.04 -6.02 -5.60
C THR A 17 -5.06 -7.45 -6.10
N TYR A 18 -5.06 -7.63 -7.42
CA TYR A 18 -4.78 -8.95 -7.97
C TYR A 18 -3.33 -9.37 -7.62
N SER A 19 -3.18 -10.62 -7.18
CA SER A 19 -1.87 -11.19 -6.87
C SER A 19 -0.97 -11.17 -8.10
N GLY A 20 0.29 -10.75 -7.93
CA GLY A 20 1.24 -10.58 -9.02
C GLY A 20 1.32 -9.16 -9.58
N TYR A 21 0.34 -8.30 -9.29
CA TYR A 21 0.24 -6.93 -9.80
C TYR A 21 0.57 -5.85 -8.76
N GLU A 22 0.97 -6.22 -7.54
CA GLU A 22 1.18 -5.30 -6.42
C GLU A 22 2.20 -4.21 -6.78
N ASP A 23 3.30 -4.60 -7.44
CA ASP A 23 4.32 -3.68 -7.92
C ASP A 23 3.81 -2.72 -9.01
N ALA A 24 2.94 -3.22 -9.89
CA ALA A 24 2.33 -2.39 -10.92
C ALA A 24 1.34 -1.40 -10.32
N VAL A 25 0.53 -1.85 -9.35
CA VAL A 25 -0.38 -0.99 -8.59
C VAL A 25 0.37 0.10 -7.86
N ALA A 26 1.46 -0.24 -7.14
CA ALA A 26 2.24 0.75 -6.42
C ALA A 26 2.82 1.84 -7.34
N ARG A 27 3.38 1.44 -8.49
CA ARG A 27 3.87 2.40 -9.50
C ARG A 27 2.74 3.24 -10.10
N ASN A 28 1.59 2.63 -10.39
CA ASN A 28 0.44 3.32 -10.97
C ASN A 28 -0.16 4.33 -9.98
N LEU A 29 -0.26 3.97 -8.69
CA LEU A 29 -0.70 4.85 -7.63
C LEU A 29 0.25 6.04 -7.50
N HIS A 30 1.56 5.81 -7.45
CA HIS A 30 2.55 6.87 -7.37
C HIS A 30 2.42 7.86 -8.54
N ARG A 31 2.41 7.33 -9.77
CA ARG A 31 2.28 8.17 -10.98
C ARG A 31 0.96 8.94 -11.00
N ARG A 32 -0.15 8.32 -10.57
CA ARG A 32 -1.46 8.98 -10.52
C ARG A 32 -1.51 10.05 -9.45
N ALA A 33 -0.96 9.79 -8.27
CA ALA A 33 -0.86 10.78 -7.22
C ALA A 33 -0.06 12.00 -7.69
N GLU A 34 1.05 11.79 -8.39
CA GLU A 34 1.84 12.87 -8.99
C GLU A 34 1.07 13.63 -10.09
N THR A 35 0.46 12.91 -11.03
CA THR A 35 -0.28 13.53 -12.17
C THR A 35 -1.49 14.34 -11.70
N LEU A 36 -2.14 13.91 -10.63
CA LEU A 36 -3.33 14.55 -10.07
C LEU A 36 -3.01 15.53 -8.93
N GLY A 37 -1.74 15.77 -8.63
CA GLY A 37 -1.32 16.70 -7.58
C GLY A 37 -1.64 16.26 -6.16
N MET A 38 -1.83 14.97 -5.91
CA MET A 38 -2.23 14.38 -4.62
C MET A 38 -1.04 14.08 -3.69
N GLN A 39 0.10 14.73 -3.88
CA GLN A 39 1.30 14.50 -3.07
C GLN A 39 1.16 15.00 -1.63
N ASP A 40 0.19 15.89 -1.40
CA ASP A 40 -0.24 16.39 -0.09
C ASP A 40 -1.16 15.39 0.65
N LYS A 41 -1.71 14.40 -0.06
CA LYS A 41 -2.64 13.40 0.49
C LYS A 41 -2.08 11.99 0.49
N VAL A 42 -1.28 11.61 -0.50
CA VAL A 42 -0.65 10.28 -0.63
C VAL A 42 0.84 10.43 -0.40
N PHE A 43 1.33 9.91 0.72
CA PHE A 43 2.70 10.14 1.19
C PHE A 43 3.63 9.00 0.84
N ASN A 44 3.22 7.76 1.15
CA ASN A 44 4.04 6.58 0.93
C ASN A 44 3.21 5.43 0.38
N ILE A 45 3.83 4.60 -0.45
CA ILE A 45 3.23 3.38 -0.96
C ILE A 45 4.23 2.25 -0.75
N LEU A 46 3.81 1.21 -0.03
CA LEU A 46 4.64 0.09 0.36
C LEU A 46 4.05 -1.23 -0.15
N VAL A 47 4.86 -1.96 -0.91
CA VAL A 47 4.57 -3.36 -1.23
C VAL A 47 5.28 -4.23 -0.19
N PRO A 48 4.57 -5.08 0.55
CA PRO A 48 5.15 -5.84 1.65
C PRO A 48 6.02 -6.98 1.09
N LYS A 49 7.31 -6.72 0.97
CA LYS A 49 8.32 -7.65 0.47
C LYS A 49 9.48 -7.77 1.44
N GLU A 50 9.97 -8.97 1.64
CA GLU A 50 11.15 -9.27 2.42
C GLU A 50 12.34 -9.50 1.49
N LYS A 51 13.48 -8.86 1.77
CA LYS A 51 14.72 -9.11 1.05
C LYS A 51 15.42 -10.33 1.63
N LYS A 52 15.55 -11.40 0.85
CA LYS A 52 16.32 -12.59 1.23
C LYS A 52 17.55 -12.77 0.36
N VAL A 53 18.66 -13.15 0.96
CA VAL A 53 19.86 -13.56 0.23
C VAL A 53 19.74 -15.05 -0.10
N LYS A 54 19.58 -15.38 -1.38
CA LYS A 54 19.62 -16.78 -1.86
C LYS A 54 20.92 -17.02 -2.59
N ILE A 55 21.51 -18.20 -2.41
CA ILE A 55 22.68 -18.63 -3.20
C ILE A 55 22.15 -19.28 -4.47
N LYS A 56 22.34 -18.63 -5.62
CA LYS A 56 22.06 -19.21 -6.94
C LYS A 56 23.39 -19.34 -7.69
N ARG A 57 23.70 -20.55 -8.14
CA ARG A 57 24.94 -20.85 -8.90
C ARG A 57 26.22 -20.35 -8.21
N GLY A 58 26.32 -20.54 -6.89
CA GLY A 58 27.49 -20.14 -6.09
C GLY A 58 27.60 -18.64 -5.82
N LYS A 59 26.70 -17.79 -6.35
CA LYS A 59 26.67 -16.34 -6.07
C LYS A 59 25.50 -16.00 -5.13
N ARG A 60 25.74 -15.09 -4.19
CA ARG A 60 24.70 -14.48 -3.37
C ARG A 60 23.87 -13.54 -4.24
N VAL A 61 22.57 -13.80 -4.33
CA VAL A 61 21.60 -12.99 -5.07
C VAL A 61 20.54 -12.51 -4.08
N ASN A 62 20.30 -11.20 -4.06
CA ASN A 62 19.18 -10.62 -3.33
C ASN A 62 17.89 -10.94 -4.08
N VAL A 63 16.97 -11.64 -3.42
CA VAL A 63 15.66 -12.01 -3.93
C VAL A 63 14.62 -11.36 -3.03
N GLU A 64 13.69 -10.63 -3.64
CA GLU A 64 12.53 -10.10 -2.92
C GLU A 64 11.43 -11.17 -2.88
N GLU A 65 10.96 -11.50 -1.69
CA GLU A 65 9.85 -12.42 -1.46
C GLU A 65 8.64 -11.65 -0.93
N LYS A 66 7.47 -11.84 -1.52
CA LYS A 66 6.24 -11.14 -1.10
C LYS A 66 5.73 -11.74 0.20
N LEU A 67 5.58 -10.92 1.24
CA LEU A 67 5.04 -11.34 2.54
C LEU A 67 3.51 -11.48 2.49
N PHE A 68 2.84 -10.55 1.81
CA PHE A 68 1.39 -10.54 1.63
C PHE A 68 1.02 -10.37 0.15
N PRO A 69 0.94 -11.47 -0.62
CA PRO A 69 0.51 -11.41 -2.03
C PRO A 69 -0.91 -10.85 -2.15
N GLY A 70 -1.12 -9.93 -3.08
CA GLY A 70 -2.39 -9.23 -3.31
C GLY A 70 -2.65 -8.04 -2.38
N TYR A 71 -1.66 -7.60 -1.60
CA TYR A 71 -1.80 -6.48 -0.67
C TYR A 71 -0.78 -5.38 -0.97
N VAL A 72 -1.25 -4.14 -0.93
CA VAL A 72 -0.43 -2.92 -1.00
C VAL A 72 -0.82 -2.02 0.16
N PHE A 73 0.17 -1.50 0.87
CA PHE A 73 -0.02 -0.53 1.94
C PHE A 73 0.15 0.87 1.37
N VAL A 74 -0.75 1.78 1.69
CA VAL A 74 -0.68 3.18 1.29
C VAL A 74 -0.82 4.05 2.53
N GLU A 75 0.07 5.02 2.67
CA GLU A 75 -0.01 6.03 3.70
C GLU A 75 -0.64 7.27 3.10
N MET A 76 -1.82 7.62 3.56
CA MET A 76 -2.57 8.72 3.00
C MET A 76 -3.53 9.37 3.99
N ILE A 77 -4.01 10.56 3.65
CA ILE A 77 -5.23 11.14 4.23
C ILE A 77 -6.38 10.68 3.34
N VAL A 78 -7.39 10.02 3.92
CA VAL A 78 -8.56 9.56 3.16
C VAL A 78 -9.61 10.66 3.09
N ASP A 79 -9.87 11.10 1.87
CA ASP A 79 -11.00 11.94 1.47
C ASP A 79 -11.61 11.39 0.16
N ASP A 80 -12.63 12.06 -0.36
CA ASP A 80 -13.32 11.59 -1.57
C ASP A 80 -12.39 11.50 -2.79
N GLU A 81 -11.47 12.45 -2.95
CA GLU A 81 -10.55 12.50 -4.09
C GLU A 81 -9.50 11.38 -4.01
N SER A 82 -8.81 11.29 -2.88
CA SER A 82 -7.76 10.29 -2.67
C SER A 82 -8.33 8.87 -2.65
N TRP A 83 -9.53 8.68 -2.09
CA TRP A 83 -10.28 7.42 -2.18
C TRP A 83 -10.61 7.07 -3.64
N TYR A 84 -11.05 8.05 -4.43
CA TYR A 84 -11.36 7.88 -5.85
C TYR A 84 -10.09 7.51 -6.66
N VAL A 85 -8.96 8.14 -6.38
CA VAL A 85 -7.68 7.85 -7.06
C VAL A 85 -7.28 6.39 -6.86
N VAL A 86 -7.36 5.89 -5.62
CA VAL A 86 -7.01 4.50 -5.32
C VAL A 86 -7.97 3.54 -6.01
N ARG A 87 -9.28 3.76 -5.89
CA ARG A 87 -10.30 2.86 -6.45
C ARG A 87 -10.29 2.80 -7.97
N ASN A 88 -9.92 3.88 -8.65
CA ASN A 88 -9.83 3.91 -10.11
C ASN A 88 -8.47 3.46 -10.65
N THR A 89 -7.54 3.08 -9.79
CA THR A 89 -6.24 2.57 -10.23
C THR A 89 -6.38 1.15 -10.77
N PRO A 90 -5.82 0.83 -11.96
CA PRO A 90 -5.93 -0.51 -12.53
C PRO A 90 -5.41 -1.58 -11.59
N GLN A 91 -6.05 -2.74 -11.58
CA GLN A 91 -5.71 -3.93 -10.77
C GLN A 91 -5.96 -3.79 -9.27
N VAL A 92 -6.50 -2.65 -8.81
CA VAL A 92 -7.06 -2.48 -7.47
C VAL A 92 -8.46 -3.09 -7.44
N THR A 93 -8.72 -3.96 -6.47
CA THR A 93 -10.06 -4.51 -6.23
C THR A 93 -10.81 -3.72 -5.15
N GLY A 94 -10.08 -3.10 -4.22
CA GLY A 94 -10.64 -2.16 -3.25
C GLY A 94 -9.76 -1.93 -2.04
N PHE A 95 -10.27 -1.15 -1.09
CA PHE A 95 -9.67 -1.02 0.23
C PHE A 95 -10.05 -2.19 1.12
N VAL A 96 -9.18 -2.52 2.06
CA VAL A 96 -9.50 -3.42 3.17
C VAL A 96 -10.29 -2.63 4.21
N GLY A 97 -11.47 -3.14 4.56
CA GLY A 97 -12.34 -2.52 5.55
C GLY A 97 -13.78 -3.01 5.47
N ALA A 98 -14.64 -2.42 6.30
CA ALA A 98 -16.07 -2.70 6.29
C ALA A 98 -16.75 -2.01 5.10
N GLY A 99 -16.86 -2.73 3.98
CA GLY A 99 -17.57 -2.27 2.79
C GLY A 99 -16.75 -1.30 1.94
N VAL A 100 -17.18 -0.04 1.86
CA VAL A 100 -16.54 1.00 1.02
C VAL A 100 -15.60 1.90 1.81
N THR A 101 -15.67 1.87 3.14
CA THR A 101 -14.87 2.73 4.01
C THR A 101 -13.54 2.04 4.32
N PRO A 102 -12.40 2.67 4.01
CA PRO A 102 -11.10 2.10 4.33
C PRO A 102 -10.86 2.13 5.84
N THR A 103 -10.37 1.02 6.39
CA THR A 103 -10.01 0.93 7.80
C THR A 103 -8.52 1.24 7.97
N PRO A 104 -8.14 2.18 8.86
CA PRO A 104 -6.73 2.46 9.11
C PRO A 104 -6.05 1.27 9.80
N VAL A 105 -4.80 1.02 9.44
CA VAL A 105 -3.93 0.03 10.08
C VAL A 105 -3.42 0.61 11.37
N ASP A 106 -3.52 -0.15 12.46
CA ASP A 106 -2.94 0.23 13.74
C ASP A 106 -1.44 0.49 13.63
N ALA A 107 -0.96 1.58 14.23
CA ALA A 107 0.45 1.97 14.17
C ALA A 107 1.40 0.84 14.61
N LYS A 108 1.02 0.08 15.65
CA LYS A 108 1.78 -1.09 16.13
C LYS A 108 1.86 -2.20 15.08
N GLN A 109 0.78 -2.45 14.34
CA GLN A 109 0.77 -3.45 13.28
C GLN A 109 1.64 -2.99 12.11
N MET A 110 1.55 -1.70 11.75
CA MET A 110 2.36 -1.15 10.68
C MET A 110 3.86 -1.20 11.02
N GLU A 111 4.23 -0.90 12.27
CA GLU A 111 5.61 -1.01 12.76
C GLU A 111 6.13 -2.45 12.65
N GLU A 112 5.32 -3.44 13.02
CA GLU A 112 5.68 -4.85 12.87
C GLU A 112 5.89 -5.24 11.39
N ILE A 113 5.01 -4.77 10.49
CA ILE A 113 5.13 -5.01 9.05
C ILE A 113 6.39 -4.35 8.50
N MET A 114 6.65 -3.08 8.85
CA MET A 114 7.85 -2.35 8.42
C MET A 114 9.14 -3.04 8.89
N ARG A 115 9.13 -3.59 10.11
CA ARG A 115 10.26 -4.36 10.65
C ARG A 115 10.52 -5.62 9.84
N ARG A 116 9.47 -6.35 9.45
CA ARG A 116 9.60 -7.55 8.60
C ARG A 116 10.08 -7.21 7.18
N VAL A 117 9.59 -6.11 6.61
CA VAL A 117 9.96 -5.64 5.26
C VAL A 117 11.42 -5.15 5.20
N SER A 118 11.86 -4.42 6.22
CA SER A 118 13.22 -3.87 6.27
C SER A 118 14.29 -4.93 6.54
N GLY A 119 13.88 -6.13 6.95
CA GLY A 119 14.76 -7.22 7.34
C GLY A 119 15.36 -6.97 8.72
N GLY A 120 15.16 -7.94 9.62
CA GLY A 120 15.98 -8.07 10.82
C GLY A 120 17.38 -8.56 10.50
#